data_AF-A0A2T0V7S4-F1
#
_entry.id   AF-A0A2T0V7S4-F1
#
_cell.length_a   1.000
_cell.length_b   1.000
_cell.length_c   1.000
_cell.angle_alpha   90.00
_cell.angle_beta   90.00
_cell.angle_gamma   90.00
#
_symmetry.space_group_name_H-M   'P 1'
#
loop_
_entity.id
_entity.type
_entity.pdbx_description
1 polymer ?
#
loop_
_entity_poly.entity_id
_entity_poly.type
_entity_poly.pdbx_seq_one_letter_code
_entity_poly.pdbx_strand_id
1 'polypeptide(L)'
;MRVIPVSRLLITAALSGTLALASVTAFGYESELFSLKNRWEHTMSDLPANQRESTLKTLSGEAAALVSEHPDQADLLVWQGIILASYARERGGLGALGVASDARDILERAIALDPQGGNGSAYVTLGALYDNVPGRPISFGSSEKARQMFQRAVEVRPEGIDVNYYYAEFLLDEGDTEAAREHAERAVNGTPRAQRELSDEALRRDAQAMLSRM
;
A
#
# COMPACT_ATOMS: atom_id res chain seq x y z
N MET A 1 -47.87 -41.87 -67.72
CA MET A 1 -48.47 -42.49 -66.51
C MET A 1 -47.37 -42.88 -65.54
N ARG A 2 -47.26 -42.15 -64.41
CA ARG A 2 -47.03 -42.62 -63.02
C ARG A 2 -46.30 -41.57 -62.16
N VAL A 3 -47.14 -40.75 -61.52
CA VAL A 3 -47.14 -40.20 -60.14
C VAL A 3 -45.81 -39.87 -59.42
N ILE A 4 -45.75 -38.62 -58.92
CA ILE A 4 -44.82 -38.01 -57.94
C ILE A 4 -45.02 -38.62 -56.53
N PRO A 5 -44.03 -38.54 -55.62
CA PRO A 5 -44.34 -37.92 -54.33
C PRO A 5 -43.30 -36.88 -53.86
N VAL A 6 -43.84 -35.89 -53.15
CA VAL A 6 -43.19 -34.80 -52.43
C VAL A 6 -42.74 -35.28 -51.04
N SER A 7 -41.56 -34.88 -50.56
CA SER A 7 -41.28 -34.57 -49.13
C SER A 7 -39.82 -34.15 -48.95
N ARG A 8 -39.55 -32.91 -48.53
CA ARG A 8 -39.37 -32.39 -47.14
C ARG A 8 -37.88 -32.01 -46.97
N LEU A 9 -37.55 -30.71 -46.99
CA LEU A 9 -37.33 -29.86 -45.80
C LEU A 9 -36.06 -30.27 -45.02
N LEU A 10 -35.01 -29.44 -45.05
CA LEU A 10 -34.63 -28.58 -43.91
C LEU A 10 -33.28 -27.87 -44.14
N ILE A 11 -33.32 -26.58 -43.83
CA ILE A 11 -32.22 -25.62 -43.69
C ILE A 11 -31.51 -25.90 -42.37
N THR A 12 -30.17 -25.78 -42.34
CA THR A 12 -29.43 -25.26 -41.17
C THR A 12 -27.99 -24.89 -41.55
N ALA A 13 -27.75 -23.59 -41.64
CA ALA A 13 -26.41 -23.00 -41.57
C ALA A 13 -26.01 -22.91 -40.09
N ALA A 14 -24.82 -23.40 -39.73
CA ALA A 14 -24.24 -23.24 -38.41
C ALA A 14 -23.01 -22.32 -38.51
N LEU A 15 -23.21 -21.03 -38.24
CA LEU A 15 -22.14 -20.06 -38.01
C LEU A 15 -21.95 -19.98 -36.48
N SER A 16 -21.06 -20.80 -35.93
CA SER A 16 -20.70 -20.72 -34.51
C SER A 16 -19.66 -19.61 -34.33
N GLY A 17 -20.14 -18.38 -34.14
CA GLY A 17 -19.35 -17.28 -33.61
C GLY A 17 -19.24 -17.41 -32.10
N THR A 18 -18.12 -17.90 -31.60
CA THR A 18 -17.82 -17.91 -30.16
C THR A 18 -17.48 -16.49 -29.75
N LEU A 19 -18.46 -15.80 -29.17
CA LEU A 19 -18.28 -14.48 -28.58
C LEU A 19 -17.42 -14.64 -27.31
N ALA A 20 -16.17 -14.19 -27.37
CA ALA A 20 -15.34 -14.06 -26.19
C ALA A 20 -15.92 -12.93 -25.32
N LEU A 21 -16.63 -13.30 -24.25
CA LEU A 21 -17.01 -12.38 -23.18
C LEU A 21 -15.73 -12.00 -22.41
N ALA A 22 -15.05 -10.95 -22.87
CA ALA A 22 -13.98 -10.32 -22.10
C ALA A 22 -14.58 -9.52 -20.93
N SER A 23 -14.41 -10.06 -19.72
CA SER A 23 -14.23 -9.41 -18.41
C SER A 23 -14.82 -8.00 -18.19
N VAL A 24 -16.08 -7.91 -17.73
CA VAL A 24 -16.69 -6.68 -17.19
C VAL A 24 -16.57 -6.63 -15.65
N THR A 25 -15.43 -7.03 -15.09
CA THR A 25 -15.20 -7.03 -13.62
C THR A 25 -13.99 -6.21 -13.18
N ALA A 26 -13.20 -5.67 -14.11
CA ALA A 26 -11.99 -4.89 -13.78
C ALA A 26 -12.30 -3.46 -13.27
N PHE A 27 -13.47 -2.91 -13.59
CA PHE A 27 -13.81 -1.50 -13.30
C PHE A 27 -14.48 -1.26 -11.94
N GLY A 28 -14.69 -2.30 -11.13
CA GLY A 28 -15.22 -2.15 -9.77
C GLY A 28 -14.14 -1.55 -8.87
N TYR A 29 -13.40 -2.43 -8.19
CA TYR A 29 -12.50 -2.09 -7.07
C TYR A 29 -11.50 -0.96 -7.30
N GLU A 30 -11.09 -0.66 -8.53
CA GLU A 30 -10.16 0.43 -8.82
C GLU A 30 -10.72 1.79 -8.37
N SER A 31 -12.04 1.98 -8.52
CA SER A 31 -12.72 3.22 -8.14
C SER A 31 -12.85 3.37 -6.61
N GLU A 32 -13.20 2.28 -5.92
CA GLU A 32 -13.27 2.22 -4.46
C GLU A 32 -11.89 2.37 -3.86
N LEU A 33 -10.88 1.72 -4.43
CA LEU A 33 -9.50 1.87 -4.01
C LEU A 33 -9.02 3.31 -4.21
N PHE A 34 -9.28 3.93 -5.36
CA PHE A 34 -8.95 5.34 -5.57
C PHE A 34 -9.61 6.25 -4.52
N SER A 35 -10.90 6.02 -4.20
CA SER A 35 -11.59 6.75 -3.12
C SER A 35 -10.93 6.54 -1.76
N LEU A 36 -10.53 5.30 -1.44
CA LEU A 36 -9.84 4.93 -0.21
C LEU A 36 -8.49 5.65 -0.09
N LYS A 37 -7.68 5.67 -1.16
CA LYS A 37 -6.38 6.37 -1.22
C LYS A 37 -6.55 7.87 -0.93
N ASN A 38 -7.49 8.53 -1.59
CA ASN A 38 -7.74 9.96 -1.41
C ASN A 38 -8.22 10.31 0.00
N ARG A 39 -9.11 9.48 0.58
CA ARG A 39 -9.59 9.69 1.95
C ARG A 39 -8.51 9.46 3.00
N TRP A 40 -7.63 8.48 2.77
CA TRP A 40 -6.44 8.30 3.61
C TRP A 40 -5.52 9.52 3.52
N GLU A 41 -5.23 10.03 2.30
CA GLU A 41 -4.39 11.21 2.08
C GLU A 41 -4.96 12.43 2.84
N HIS A 42 -6.25 12.73 2.65
CA HIS A 42 -6.93 13.82 3.36
C HIS A 42 -6.88 13.64 4.89
N THR A 43 -7.03 12.40 5.37
CA THR A 43 -6.93 12.10 6.81
C THR A 43 -5.55 12.41 7.35
N MET A 44 -4.49 12.08 6.61
CA MET A 44 -3.12 12.29 7.06
C MET A 44 -2.67 13.75 6.93
N SER A 45 -3.11 14.45 5.89
CA SER A 45 -2.67 15.82 5.58
C SER A 45 -3.50 16.89 6.30
N ASP A 46 -4.83 16.75 6.34
CA ASP A 46 -5.72 17.87 6.68
C ASP A 46 -6.44 17.71 8.01
N LEU A 47 -6.70 16.47 8.44
CA LEU A 47 -7.44 16.24 9.69
C LEU A 47 -6.55 16.48 10.92
N PRO A 48 -7.10 17.08 12.00
CA PRO A 48 -6.39 17.22 13.26
C PRO A 48 -6.20 15.84 13.93
N ALA A 49 -5.11 15.69 14.67
CA ALA A 49 -4.70 14.41 15.28
C ALA A 49 -5.82 13.70 16.06
N ASN A 50 -6.64 14.46 16.80
CA ASN A 50 -7.75 13.91 17.59
C ASN A 50 -8.91 13.32 16.76
N GLN A 51 -8.90 13.48 15.43
CA GLN A 51 -9.90 12.92 14.51
C GLN A 51 -9.33 11.81 13.62
N ARG A 52 -8.00 11.65 13.56
CA ARG A 52 -7.35 10.69 12.66
C ARG A 52 -7.61 9.26 13.06
N GLU A 53 -7.50 8.93 14.35
CA GLU A 53 -7.69 7.57 14.84
C GLU A 53 -9.05 6.98 14.44
N SER A 54 -10.15 7.69 14.73
CA SER A 54 -11.50 7.20 14.44
C SER A 54 -11.79 7.11 12.93
N THR A 55 -11.23 8.04 12.15
CA THR A 55 -11.33 8.03 10.68
C THR A 55 -10.57 6.86 10.08
N LEU A 56 -9.32 6.63 10.52
CA LEU A 56 -8.50 5.50 10.07
C LEU A 56 -9.09 4.15 10.49
N LYS A 57 -9.70 4.06 11.67
CA LYS A 57 -10.44 2.87 12.08
C LYS A 57 -11.56 2.53 11.09
N THR A 58 -12.34 3.53 10.69
CA THR A 58 -13.42 3.37 9.70
C THR A 58 -12.83 2.93 8.34
N LEU A 59 -11.81 3.63 7.85
CA LEU A 59 -11.12 3.28 6.60
C LEU A 59 -10.54 1.87 6.63
N SER A 60 -10.02 1.41 7.77
CA SER A 60 -9.46 0.06 7.91
C SER A 60 -10.53 -1.03 7.73
N GLY A 61 -11.76 -0.80 8.19
CA GLY A 61 -12.89 -1.70 7.98
C GLY A 61 -13.34 -1.75 6.53
N GLU A 62 -13.39 -0.59 5.87
CA GLU A 62 -13.72 -0.51 4.43
C GLU A 62 -12.66 -1.19 3.56
N ALA A 63 -11.38 -0.97 3.85
CA ALA A 63 -10.28 -1.64 3.16
C ALA A 63 -10.35 -3.16 3.32
N ALA A 64 -10.68 -3.65 4.53
CA ALA A 64 -10.86 -5.07 4.79
C ALA A 64 -12.04 -5.68 4.01
N ALA A 65 -13.17 -4.96 3.91
CA ALA A 65 -14.30 -5.38 3.10
C ALA A 65 -13.92 -5.49 1.61
N LEU A 66 -13.23 -4.48 1.08
CA LEU A 66 -12.78 -4.46 -0.31
C LEU A 66 -11.79 -5.60 -0.62
N VAL A 67 -10.85 -5.89 0.29
CA VAL A 67 -9.95 -7.05 0.17
C VAL A 67 -10.70 -8.37 0.27
N SER A 68 -11.74 -8.48 1.08
CA SER A 68 -12.53 -9.72 1.16
C SER A 68 -13.23 -10.08 -0.15
N GLU A 69 -13.59 -9.08 -0.97
CA GLU A 69 -14.18 -9.28 -2.29
C GLU A 69 -13.12 -9.60 -3.37
N HIS A 70 -11.87 -9.17 -3.13
CA HIS A 70 -10.76 -9.24 -4.07
C HIS A 70 -9.45 -9.67 -3.39
N PRO A 71 -9.40 -10.88 -2.81
CA PRO A 71 -8.37 -11.25 -1.82
C PRO A 71 -6.95 -11.31 -2.37
N ASP A 72 -6.76 -11.52 -3.67
CA ASP A 72 -5.44 -11.72 -4.29
C ASP A 72 -4.95 -10.48 -5.08
N GLN A 73 -5.57 -9.32 -4.87
CA GLN A 73 -5.11 -8.07 -5.47
C GLN A 73 -4.03 -7.42 -4.59
N ALA A 74 -2.78 -7.45 -5.05
CA ALA A 74 -1.64 -6.95 -4.30
C ALA A 74 -1.80 -5.46 -3.90
N ASP A 75 -2.25 -4.59 -4.80
CA ASP A 75 -2.42 -3.15 -4.49
C ASP A 75 -3.48 -2.92 -3.40
N LEU A 76 -4.56 -3.72 -3.36
CA LEU A 76 -5.55 -3.64 -2.28
C LEU A 76 -4.94 -4.04 -0.92
N LEU A 77 -4.14 -5.10 -0.90
CA LEU A 77 -3.44 -5.53 0.32
C LEU A 77 -2.42 -4.49 0.78
N VAL A 78 -1.65 -3.90 -0.14
CA VAL A 78 -0.71 -2.80 0.18
C VAL A 78 -1.45 -1.66 0.90
N TRP A 79 -2.57 -1.20 0.34
CA TRP A 79 -3.33 -0.10 0.91
C TRP A 79 -4.05 -0.44 2.21
N GLN A 80 -4.57 -1.67 2.35
CA GLN A 80 -5.09 -2.13 3.64
C GLN A 80 -4.00 -2.11 4.72
N GLY A 81 -2.80 -2.60 4.39
CA GLY A 81 -1.65 -2.58 5.30
C GLY A 81 -1.22 -1.16 5.69
N ILE A 82 -1.15 -0.24 4.73
CA ILE A 82 -0.83 1.18 4.99
C ILE A 82 -1.85 1.82 5.95
N ILE A 83 -3.15 1.57 5.72
CA ILE A 83 -4.22 2.13 6.56
C ILE A 83 -4.17 1.54 7.97
N LEU A 84 -3.95 0.22 8.10
CA LEU A 84 -3.80 -0.43 9.41
C LEU A 84 -2.56 0.07 10.16
N ALA A 85 -1.42 0.22 9.49
CA ALA A 85 -0.21 0.77 10.11
C ALA A 85 -0.42 2.22 10.57
N SER A 86 -1.10 3.02 9.75
CA SER A 86 -1.48 4.40 10.11
C SER A 86 -2.42 4.42 11.32
N TYR A 87 -3.43 3.53 11.33
CA TYR A 87 -4.36 3.41 12.46
C TYR A 87 -3.64 2.98 13.74
N ALA A 88 -2.75 1.99 13.66
CA ALA A 88 -1.95 1.55 14.79
C ALA A 88 -1.10 2.69 15.38
N ARG A 89 -0.48 3.52 14.53
CA ARG A 89 0.29 4.68 14.94
C ARG A 89 -0.56 5.72 15.68
N GLU A 90 -1.69 6.12 15.12
CA GLU A 90 -2.57 7.13 15.74
C GLU A 90 -3.23 6.62 17.02
N ARG A 91 -3.55 5.32 17.09
CA ARG A 91 -4.10 4.70 18.30
C ARG A 91 -3.07 4.59 19.43
N GLY A 92 -1.84 4.22 19.09
CA GLY A 92 -0.74 4.06 20.03
C GLY A 92 -0.97 3.03 21.15
N GLY A 93 0.02 2.92 22.03
CA GLY A 93 -0.02 2.05 23.21
C GLY A 93 -0.12 0.55 22.91
N LEU A 94 -0.22 -0.24 23.98
CA LEU A 94 -0.26 -1.72 23.87
C LEU A 94 -1.48 -2.23 23.07
N GLY A 95 -2.58 -1.46 23.05
CA GLY A 95 -3.78 -1.79 22.29
C GLY A 95 -3.63 -1.72 20.77
N ALA A 96 -2.55 -1.10 20.26
CA ALA A 96 -2.26 -1.00 18.84
C ALA A 96 -1.40 -2.17 18.31
N LEU A 97 -0.77 -2.98 19.19
CA LEU A 97 0.16 -4.05 18.76
C LEU A 97 -0.50 -5.12 17.89
N GLY A 98 -1.76 -5.46 18.17
CA GLY A 98 -2.53 -6.38 17.33
C GLY A 98 -2.74 -5.82 15.92
N VAL A 99 -3.15 -4.55 15.83
CA VAL A 99 -3.37 -3.85 14.54
C VAL A 99 -2.07 -3.74 13.75
N ALA A 100 -0.94 -3.46 14.43
CA ALA A 100 0.38 -3.43 13.80
C ALA A 100 0.80 -4.82 13.27
N SER A 101 0.46 -5.89 13.98
CA SER A 101 0.72 -7.26 13.50
C SER A 101 -0.12 -7.60 12.28
N ASP A 102 -1.41 -7.24 12.28
CA ASP A 102 -2.29 -7.44 11.13
C ASP A 102 -1.75 -6.68 9.90
N ALA A 103 -1.31 -5.43 10.09
CA ALA A 103 -0.67 -4.64 9.03
C ALA A 103 0.56 -5.34 8.46
N ARG A 104 1.46 -5.85 9.33
CA ARG A 104 2.65 -6.62 8.90
C ARG A 104 2.25 -7.81 8.03
N ASP A 105 1.35 -8.65 8.52
CA ASP A 105 0.99 -9.91 7.85
C ASP A 105 0.34 -9.66 6.48
N ILE A 106 -0.50 -8.62 6.38
CA ILE A 106 -1.10 -8.18 5.11
C ILE A 106 -0.06 -7.68 4.12
N LEU A 107 0.90 -6.87 4.57
CA LEU A 107 1.96 -6.32 3.70
C LEU A 107 2.94 -7.40 3.24
N GLU A 108 3.29 -8.35 4.11
CA GLU A 108 4.11 -9.51 3.75
C GLU A 108 3.40 -10.36 2.68
N ARG A 109 2.09 -10.57 2.81
CA ARG A 109 1.28 -11.22 1.77
C ARG A 109 1.25 -10.42 0.47
N ALA A 110 1.13 -9.09 0.53
CA ALA A 110 1.14 -8.23 -0.65
C ALA A 110 2.45 -8.37 -1.44
N ILE A 111 3.60 -8.37 -0.74
CA ILE A 111 4.93 -8.54 -1.34
C ILE A 111 5.12 -9.94 -1.92
N ALA A 112 4.52 -10.97 -1.31
CA ALA A 112 4.55 -12.32 -1.85
C ALA A 112 3.79 -12.45 -3.18
N LEU A 113 2.74 -11.65 -3.38
CA LEU A 113 1.98 -11.60 -4.64
C LEU A 113 2.63 -10.70 -5.70
N ASP A 114 3.14 -9.54 -5.28
CA ASP A 114 3.88 -8.61 -6.13
C ASP A 114 5.15 -8.13 -5.40
N PRO A 115 6.34 -8.61 -5.79
CA PRO A 115 7.61 -8.22 -5.18
C PRO A 115 7.96 -6.72 -5.30
N GLN A 116 7.23 -5.94 -6.10
CA GLN A 116 7.36 -4.48 -6.13
C GLN A 116 6.69 -3.81 -4.92
N GLY A 117 5.76 -4.49 -4.23
CA GLY A 117 5.15 -4.03 -2.97
C GLY A 117 4.38 -2.71 -3.10
N GLY A 118 3.79 -2.42 -4.26
CA GLY A 118 3.14 -1.14 -4.56
C GLY A 118 4.13 0.00 -4.84
N ASN A 119 5.20 -0.26 -5.59
CA ASN A 119 6.28 0.70 -5.87
C ASN A 119 7.03 1.13 -4.59
N GLY A 120 7.40 0.14 -3.76
CA GLY A 120 8.19 0.33 -2.54
C GLY A 120 7.37 0.66 -1.29
N SER A 121 6.10 1.03 -1.42
CA SER A 121 5.28 1.52 -0.29
C SER A 121 5.08 0.48 0.81
N ALA A 122 4.91 -0.80 0.46
CA ALA A 122 4.79 -1.88 1.44
C ALA A 122 6.07 -2.06 2.26
N TYR A 123 7.23 -1.98 1.59
CA TYR A 123 8.53 -2.11 2.25
C TYR A 123 8.80 -0.94 3.22
N VAL A 124 8.53 0.31 2.83
CA VAL A 124 8.63 1.46 3.76
C VAL A 124 7.75 1.25 4.99
N THR A 125 6.51 0.83 4.76
CA THR A 125 5.55 0.63 5.86
C THR A 125 5.97 -0.50 6.79
N LEU A 126 6.47 -1.62 6.24
CA LEU A 126 7.04 -2.71 7.02
C LEU A 126 8.29 -2.27 7.80
N GLY A 127 9.16 -1.46 7.19
CA GLY A 127 10.33 -0.88 7.85
C GLY A 127 9.94 -0.12 9.11
N ALA A 128 9.00 0.82 8.96
CA ALA A 128 8.47 1.59 10.08
C ALA A 128 7.79 0.71 11.14
N LEU A 129 7.02 -0.32 10.75
CA LEU A 129 6.41 -1.24 11.71
C LEU A 129 7.44 -2.05 12.50
N TYR A 130 8.49 -2.55 11.85
CA TYR A 130 9.55 -3.31 12.51
C TYR A 130 10.38 -2.44 13.46
N ASP A 131 10.50 -1.16 13.16
CA ASP A 131 11.23 -0.18 13.99
C ASP A 131 10.42 0.29 15.21
N ASN A 132 9.13 0.55 15.02
CA ASN A 132 8.32 1.28 16.01
C ASN A 132 7.59 0.41 17.05
N VAL A 133 7.69 -0.93 16.97
CA VAL A 133 7.05 -1.84 17.93
C VAL A 133 8.09 -2.58 18.79
N PRO A 134 7.75 -3.02 20.01
CA PRO A 134 8.68 -3.80 20.83
C PRO A 134 9.15 -5.09 20.15
N GLY A 135 10.38 -5.50 20.44
CA GLY A 135 10.90 -6.80 20.02
C GLY A 135 10.23 -7.97 20.74
N ARG A 136 10.72 -9.17 20.42
CA ARG A 136 10.30 -10.40 21.12
C ARG A 136 10.73 -10.35 22.60
N PRO A 137 9.94 -10.94 23.52
CA PRO A 137 8.74 -11.74 23.27
C PRO A 137 7.42 -10.92 23.21
N ILE A 138 7.48 -9.59 23.30
CA ILE A 138 6.28 -8.75 23.42
C ILE A 138 5.58 -8.56 22.07
N SER A 139 6.36 -8.25 21.03
CA SER A 139 5.86 -8.09 19.66
C SER A 139 6.95 -8.52 18.66
N PHE A 140 6.97 -7.95 17.46
CA PHE A 140 7.76 -8.39 16.33
C PHE A 140 8.87 -7.43 15.91
N GLY A 141 9.11 -6.37 16.67
CA GLY A 141 10.09 -5.34 16.34
C GLY A 141 11.49 -5.90 16.15
N SER A 142 12.23 -5.33 15.20
CA SER A 142 13.58 -5.74 14.82
C SER A 142 14.24 -4.69 13.93
N SER A 143 15.24 -3.97 14.45
CA SER A 143 16.05 -3.01 13.67
C SER A 143 16.67 -3.65 12.43
N GLU A 144 17.13 -4.90 12.53
CA GLU A 144 17.67 -5.65 11.39
C GLU A 144 16.64 -5.82 10.27
N LYS A 145 15.41 -6.23 10.60
CA LYS A 145 14.35 -6.33 9.60
C LYS A 145 13.92 -4.97 9.09
N ALA A 146 13.84 -3.95 9.96
CA ALA A 146 13.51 -2.59 9.55
C ALA A 146 14.49 -2.08 8.48
N ARG A 147 15.79 -2.23 8.74
CA ARG A 147 16.87 -1.89 7.80
C ARG A 147 16.72 -2.62 6.46
N GLN A 148 16.48 -3.93 6.48
CA GLN A 148 16.28 -4.71 5.25
C GLN A 148 15.09 -4.21 4.43
N MET A 149 13.97 -3.89 5.09
CA MET A 149 12.78 -3.36 4.42
C MET A 149 13.06 -1.98 3.81
N PHE A 150 13.69 -1.07 4.54
CA PHE A 150 14.02 0.26 4.00
C PHE A 150 15.02 0.21 2.84
N GLN A 151 16.06 -0.62 2.94
CA GLN A 151 17.00 -0.85 1.84
C GLN A 151 16.25 -1.34 0.60
N ARG A 152 15.34 -2.31 0.77
CA ARG A 152 14.54 -2.82 -0.34
C ARG A 152 13.61 -1.76 -0.93
N ALA A 153 13.04 -0.88 -0.10
CA ALA A 153 12.23 0.24 -0.58
C ALA A 153 13.04 1.21 -1.45
N VAL A 154 14.28 1.54 -1.05
CA VAL A 154 15.20 2.39 -1.81
C VAL A 154 15.62 1.73 -3.12
N GLU A 155 15.87 0.42 -3.14
CA GLU A 155 16.16 -0.32 -4.39
C GLU A 155 15.01 -0.23 -5.39
N VAL A 156 13.76 -0.32 -4.92
CA VAL A 156 12.57 -0.26 -5.77
C VAL A 156 12.32 1.16 -6.27
N ARG A 157 12.47 2.17 -5.39
CA ARG A 157 12.17 3.57 -5.73
C ARG A 157 13.24 4.52 -5.19
N PRO A 158 14.43 4.59 -5.83
CA PRO A 158 15.58 5.31 -5.29
C PRO A 158 15.38 6.81 -5.14
N GLU A 159 14.53 7.42 -5.97
CA GLU A 159 14.19 8.84 -5.93
C GLU A 159 12.92 9.13 -5.11
N GLY A 160 12.38 8.15 -4.39
CA GLY A 160 11.16 8.32 -3.60
C GLY A 160 11.39 9.19 -2.36
N ILE A 161 10.54 10.19 -2.17
CA ILE A 161 10.65 11.09 -1.01
C ILE A 161 10.41 10.33 0.30
N ASP A 162 9.30 9.60 0.39
CA ASP A 162 8.96 8.80 1.55
C ASP A 162 9.98 7.69 1.86
N VAL A 163 10.46 6.96 0.84
CA VAL A 163 11.39 5.85 1.08
C VAL A 163 12.71 6.36 1.67
N ASN A 164 13.18 7.51 1.20
CA ASN A 164 14.41 8.11 1.69
C ASN A 164 14.21 8.83 3.02
N TYR A 165 13.07 9.51 3.21
CA TYR A 165 12.77 10.18 4.48
C TYR A 165 12.68 9.18 5.64
N TYR A 166 11.85 8.13 5.50
CA TYR A 166 11.66 7.15 6.56
C TYR A 166 12.94 6.33 6.83
N TYR A 167 13.75 6.10 5.80
CA TYR A 167 15.04 5.44 6.03
C TYR A 167 16.03 6.37 6.74
N ALA A 168 16.04 7.66 6.43
CA ALA A 168 16.84 8.66 7.15
C ALA A 168 16.45 8.75 8.63
N GLU A 169 15.14 8.75 8.92
CA GLU A 169 14.61 8.72 10.29
C GLU A 169 15.13 7.48 11.06
N PHE A 170 14.95 6.30 10.48
CA PHE A 170 15.46 5.04 11.05
C PHE A 170 16.98 5.07 11.28
N LEU A 171 17.76 5.54 10.31
CA LEU A 171 19.23 5.62 10.42
C LEU A 171 19.66 6.57 11.53
N LEU A 172 18.93 7.68 11.71
CA LEU A 172 19.20 8.63 12.77
C LEU A 172 18.93 8.03 14.16
N ASP A 173 17.83 7.30 14.31
CA ASP A 173 17.47 6.59 15.54
C ASP A 173 18.48 5.48 15.90
N GLU A 174 19.07 4.84 14.89
CA GLU A 174 20.17 3.87 15.03
C GLU A 174 21.54 4.54 15.25
N GLY A 175 21.63 5.87 15.20
CA GLY A 175 22.85 6.65 15.43
C GLY A 175 23.77 6.80 14.23
N ASP A 176 23.36 6.38 13.04
CA ASP A 176 24.11 6.53 11.78
C ASP A 176 23.79 7.88 11.11
N THR A 177 24.27 8.97 11.74
CA THR A 177 23.95 10.35 11.33
C THR A 177 24.43 10.69 9.93
N GLU A 178 25.57 10.14 9.48
CA GLU A 178 26.09 10.40 8.13
C GLU A 178 25.19 9.77 7.05
N ALA A 179 24.81 8.49 7.21
CA ALA A 179 23.88 7.85 6.27
C ALA A 179 22.48 8.49 6.34
N ALA A 180 22.02 8.88 7.53
CA ALA A 180 20.76 9.60 7.69
C ALA A 180 20.77 10.93 6.91
N ARG A 181 21.86 11.71 6.98
CA ARG A 181 22.02 12.96 6.21
C ARG A 181 21.92 12.71 4.71
N GLU A 182 22.62 11.68 4.19
CA GLU A 182 22.58 11.33 2.77
C GLU A 182 21.15 11.01 2.30
N HIS A 183 20.41 10.19 3.06
CA HIS A 183 19.04 9.84 2.69
C HIS A 183 18.08 11.03 2.86
N ALA A 184 18.25 11.88 3.87
CA ALA A 184 17.45 13.10 4.00
C ALA A 184 17.66 14.05 2.81
N GLU A 185 18.89 14.22 2.31
CA GLU A 185 19.17 15.00 1.09
C GLU A 185 18.49 14.40 -0.15
N ARG A 186 18.49 13.07 -0.28
CA ARG A 186 17.76 12.39 -1.36
C ARG A 186 16.25 12.61 -1.25
N ALA A 187 15.69 12.61 -0.04
CA ALA A 187 14.27 12.92 0.18
C ALA A 187 13.94 14.37 -0.21
N VAL A 188 14.80 15.33 0.11
CA VAL A 188 14.63 16.74 -0.30
C VAL A 188 14.56 16.89 -1.81
N ASN A 189 15.42 16.17 -2.54
CA ASN A 189 15.53 16.23 -3.99
C ASN A 189 14.66 15.19 -4.73
N GLY A 190 13.87 14.40 -4.00
CA GLY A 190 13.12 13.28 -4.54
C GLY A 190 11.89 13.68 -5.34
N THR A 191 11.32 12.70 -6.03
CA THR A 191 10.12 12.83 -6.87
C THR A 191 8.87 12.44 -6.08
N PRO A 192 7.84 13.30 -6.03
CA PRO A 192 6.58 12.97 -5.37
C PRO A 192 5.82 11.92 -6.18
N ARG A 193 5.11 11.05 -5.47
CA ARG A 193 4.24 10.04 -6.07
C ARG A 193 2.96 10.69 -6.57
N ALA A 194 2.51 10.22 -7.74
CA ALA A 194 1.20 10.58 -8.26
C ALA A 194 0.10 10.23 -7.24
N GLN A 195 -0.84 11.16 -7.04
CA GLN A 195 -1.97 11.03 -6.10
C GLN A 195 -1.57 10.98 -4.61
N ARG A 196 -0.32 11.31 -4.28
CA ARG A 196 0.30 11.31 -2.95
C ARG A 196 1.19 12.54 -2.74
N GLU A 197 0.99 13.57 -3.56
CA GLU A 197 1.82 14.75 -3.60
C GLU A 197 1.76 15.52 -2.27
N LEU A 198 0.61 15.60 -1.60
CA LEU A 198 0.49 16.35 -0.34
C LEU A 198 1.31 15.71 0.78
N SER A 199 1.20 14.39 0.94
CA SER A 199 2.00 13.60 1.88
C SER A 199 3.49 13.70 1.55
N ASP A 200 3.87 13.52 0.29
CA ASP A 200 5.28 13.55 -0.10
C ASP A 200 5.90 14.95 0.06
N GLU A 201 5.16 16.03 -0.22
CA GLU A 201 5.62 17.40 0.05
C GLU A 201 5.74 17.69 1.55
N ALA A 202 4.91 17.07 2.39
CA ALA A 202 5.06 17.16 3.84
C ALA A 202 6.36 16.47 4.30
N LEU A 203 6.60 15.24 3.83
CA LEU A 203 7.82 14.49 4.12
C LEU A 203 9.08 15.20 3.61
N ARG A 204 8.99 15.89 2.46
CA ARG A 204 10.08 16.73 1.97
C ARG A 204 10.42 17.86 2.95
N ARG A 205 9.42 18.55 3.49
CA ARG A 205 9.63 19.60 4.50
C ARG A 205 10.20 19.03 5.79
N ASP A 206 9.75 17.84 6.19
CA ASP A 206 10.29 17.16 7.37
C ASP A 206 11.75 16.74 7.16
N ALA A 207 12.14 16.31 5.95
CA ALA A 207 13.53 16.06 5.59
C ALA A 207 14.40 17.33 5.65
N GLN A 208 13.89 18.47 5.16
CA GLN A 208 14.59 19.77 5.27
C GLN A 208 14.78 20.17 6.74
N ALA A 209 13.76 19.96 7.57
CA ALA A 209 13.82 20.24 9.00
C ALA A 209 14.81 19.30 9.72
N MET A 210 14.87 18.03 9.32
CA MET A 210 15.83 17.05 9.81
C MET A 210 17.27 17.50 9.53
N LEU A 211 17.59 17.84 8.28
CA LEU A 211 18.92 18.33 7.88
C LEU A 211 19.34 19.60 8.63
N SER A 212 18.40 20.50 8.90
CA SER A 212 18.69 21.76 9.61
C SER A 212 19.04 21.56 11.09
N ARG A 213 18.81 20.36 11.64
CA ARG A 213 19.07 20.02 13.04
C ARG A 213 20.31 19.13 13.23
N MET A 214 20.88 18.62 12.13
CA MET A 214 22.06 17.73 12.12
C MET A 214 23.39 18.47 12.16
#